data_AF-A0A916FK68-F1
#
_entry.id   AF-A0A916FK68-F1
#
_cell.length_a   1.000
_cell.length_b   1.000
_cell.length_c   1.000
_cell.angle_alpha   90.00
_cell.angle_beta   90.00
_cell.angle_gamma   90.00
#
_symmetry.space_group_name_H-M   'P 1'
#
loop_
_entity.id
_entity.type
_entity.pdbx_description
1 polymer ?
#
loop_
_entity_poly.entity_id
_entity_poly.type
_entity_poly.pdbx_seq_one_letter_code
_entity_poly.pdbx_strand_id
1 'polypeptide(L)'
;MPAVLHDLISTVKERKSGEPILSASEQTRLSWARLVRSRDELPPAYHSFFEARPAGEAFPYAVLTPTFAGFMRRETERLVCCLDERLYILEKTANELKHTSFALTDLHCVEIGAVLLNAWIKFQGIAEEDVLTTVTLRFNAVTDRFFVPFLTQFREANAGPIAAQHPAELSQLDAADLLSFKFRNYAHHSLLPGTQVVAVLAQPEIGRTLLRFGRWSFRHTLATAHLLILTERELIIIRDDPDSPRYQDDTRYGGVWDYIPLNKIERISWQGGDAETLTVGLELPRGDRVESLFATNRRGEVERFLNQVIEWAPEATLQRAGSFADQPSGD
;
A
#
# COMPACT_ATOMS: atom_id res chain seq x y z
N MET A 1 1.77 19.92 -31.98
CA MET A 1 0.88 18.90 -32.58
C MET A 1 -0.38 18.80 -31.71
N PRO A 2 -1.55 19.26 -32.17
CA PRO A 2 -2.80 19.13 -31.43
C PRO A 2 -3.73 18.14 -32.16
N ALA A 3 -3.81 16.89 -31.70
CA ALA A 3 -4.79 15.91 -32.20
C ALA A 3 -5.14 14.80 -31.20
N VAL A 4 -4.80 14.91 -29.92
CA VAL A 4 -5.01 13.82 -28.94
C VAL A 4 -6.13 14.12 -27.93
N LEU A 5 -6.76 15.31 -27.99
CA LEU A 5 -7.79 15.69 -27.01
C LEU A 5 -9.24 15.33 -27.39
N HIS A 6 -9.47 14.65 -28.52
CA HIS A 6 -10.82 14.37 -29.01
C HIS A 6 -11.31 12.91 -28.90
N ASP A 7 -10.47 11.98 -28.43
CA ASP A 7 -10.82 10.55 -28.38
C ASP A 7 -11.20 10.03 -26.98
N LEU A 8 -11.46 10.92 -26.02
CA LEU A 8 -11.75 10.57 -24.62
C LEU A 8 -13.24 10.31 -24.29
N ILE A 9 -14.12 10.15 -25.29
CA ILE A 9 -15.57 9.95 -25.04
C ILE A 9 -16.19 8.71 -25.73
N SER A 10 -15.51 8.00 -26.62
CA SER A 10 -16.15 6.95 -27.45
C SER A 10 -15.78 5.51 -27.06
N THR A 11 -16.22 5.04 -25.89
CA THR A 11 -16.53 3.60 -25.73
C THR A 11 -17.58 3.35 -24.65
N VAL A 12 -18.71 4.07 -24.73
CA VAL A 12 -19.93 3.59 -24.08
C VAL A 12 -20.43 2.39 -24.88
N LYS A 13 -20.14 1.19 -24.37
CA LYS A 13 -20.73 -0.06 -24.87
C LYS A 13 -22.24 0.13 -24.98
N GLU A 14 -22.82 -0.12 -26.16
CA GLU A 14 -24.26 -0.03 -26.40
C GLU A 14 -25.02 -0.75 -25.27
N ARG A 15 -25.80 0.01 -24.50
CA ARG A 15 -26.60 -0.51 -23.39
C ARG A 15 -27.75 -1.35 -23.95
N LYS A 16 -28.02 -2.49 -23.33
CA LYS A 16 -29.25 -3.25 -23.60
C LYS A 16 -30.45 -2.38 -23.20
N SER A 17 -31.43 -2.25 -24.09
CA SER A 17 -32.66 -1.48 -23.83
C SER A 17 -33.40 -2.08 -22.62
N GLY A 18 -33.63 -1.28 -21.57
CA GLY A 18 -34.45 -1.65 -20.41
C GLY A 18 -33.73 -1.63 -19.06
N GLU A 19 -32.42 -1.39 -18.99
CA GLU A 19 -31.73 -1.23 -17.70
C GLU A 19 -32.05 0.15 -17.08
N PRO A 20 -32.44 0.21 -15.79
CA PRO A 20 -32.75 1.48 -15.12
C PRO A 20 -31.51 2.38 -15.07
N ILE A 21 -31.70 3.67 -15.36
CA ILE A 21 -30.64 4.68 -15.25
C ILE A 21 -30.42 4.93 -13.76
N LEU A 22 -29.35 4.34 -13.22
CA LEU A 22 -28.90 4.65 -11.87
C LEU A 22 -28.42 6.10 -11.78
N SER A 23 -28.78 6.79 -10.72
CA SER A 23 -28.22 8.10 -10.36
C SER A 23 -26.71 8.02 -10.12
N ALA A 24 -26.02 9.16 -10.18
CA ALA A 24 -24.58 9.21 -9.87
C ALA A 24 -24.27 8.64 -8.48
N SER A 25 -25.10 8.93 -7.47
CA SER A 25 -24.96 8.39 -6.11
C SER A 25 -25.14 6.88 -6.05
N GLU A 26 -26.08 6.31 -6.80
CA GLU A 26 -26.29 4.86 -6.85
C GLU A 26 -25.13 4.16 -7.56
N GLN A 27 -24.62 4.75 -8.65
CA GLN A 27 -23.42 4.25 -9.32
C GLN A 27 -22.19 4.26 -8.42
N THR A 28 -21.99 5.33 -7.64
CA THR A 28 -20.89 5.39 -6.67
C THR A 28 -21.02 4.33 -5.58
N ARG A 29 -22.24 4.09 -5.06
CA ARG A 29 -22.48 3.05 -4.03
C ARG A 29 -22.15 1.64 -4.50
N LEU A 30 -22.19 1.35 -5.80
CA LEU A 30 -21.78 0.06 -6.33
C LEU A 30 -20.26 -0.20 -6.18
N SER A 31 -19.46 0.85 -5.99
CA SER A 31 -18.01 0.72 -5.73
C SER A 31 -17.68 0.60 -4.23
N TRP A 32 -18.67 0.57 -3.35
CA TRP A 32 -18.44 0.50 -1.91
C TRP A 32 -18.20 -0.93 -1.47
N ALA A 33 -17.19 -1.13 -0.62
CA ALA A 33 -17.10 -2.38 0.13
C ALA A 33 -18.22 -2.43 1.18
N ARG A 34 -18.63 -3.63 1.59
CA ARG A 34 -19.63 -3.80 2.65
C ARG A 34 -19.15 -4.74 3.72
N LEU A 35 -19.46 -4.42 4.97
CA LEU A 35 -19.32 -5.36 6.07
C LEU A 35 -20.38 -6.46 5.95
N VAL A 36 -19.98 -7.71 6.18
CA VAL A 36 -20.88 -8.86 6.33
C VAL A 36 -20.91 -9.19 7.81
N ARG A 37 -22.05 -8.97 8.46
CA ARG A 37 -22.19 -9.09 9.93
C ARG A 37 -22.67 -10.46 10.38
N SER A 38 -23.26 -11.24 9.47
CA SER A 38 -23.83 -12.54 9.79
C SER A 38 -23.80 -13.44 8.55
N ARG A 39 -24.04 -14.74 8.78
CA ARG A 39 -24.18 -15.73 7.70
C ARG A 39 -25.33 -15.38 6.74
N ASP A 40 -26.39 -14.74 7.22
CA ASP A 40 -27.54 -14.34 6.38
C ASP A 40 -27.20 -13.21 5.39
N GLU A 41 -26.21 -12.38 5.71
CA GLU A 41 -25.74 -11.30 4.83
C GLU A 41 -24.72 -11.77 3.76
N LEU A 42 -24.26 -13.02 3.88
CA LEU A 42 -23.22 -13.61 3.05
C LEU A 42 -23.80 -14.01 1.68
N PRO A 43 -23.16 -13.66 0.55
CA PRO A 43 -23.60 -14.16 -0.74
C PRO A 43 -23.55 -15.70 -0.78
N PRO A 44 -24.53 -16.38 -1.40
CA PRO A 44 -24.61 -17.85 -1.42
C PRO A 44 -23.34 -18.54 -1.91
N ALA A 45 -22.57 -17.88 -2.78
CA ALA A 45 -21.32 -18.41 -3.32
C ALA A 45 -20.24 -18.67 -2.27
N TYR A 46 -20.32 -18.03 -1.10
CA TYR A 46 -19.34 -18.16 -0.03
C TYR A 46 -19.85 -19.02 1.13
N HIS A 47 -21.11 -19.49 1.10
CA HIS A 47 -21.72 -20.22 2.23
C HIS A 47 -20.93 -21.48 2.58
N SER A 48 -20.55 -22.28 1.59
CA SER A 48 -19.82 -23.53 1.78
C SER A 48 -18.51 -23.37 2.55
N PHE A 49 -17.83 -22.22 2.44
CA PHE A 49 -16.62 -21.95 3.20
C PHE A 49 -16.88 -21.85 4.72
N PHE A 50 -18.06 -21.36 5.12
CA PHE A 50 -18.43 -21.18 6.53
C PHE A 50 -19.30 -22.31 7.09
N GLU A 51 -19.78 -23.24 6.26
CA GLU A 51 -20.61 -24.39 6.68
C GLU A 51 -19.87 -25.35 7.61
N ALA A 52 -18.56 -25.50 7.43
CA ALA A 52 -17.73 -26.37 8.27
C ALA A 52 -17.57 -25.87 9.72
N ARG A 53 -18.00 -24.64 10.04
CA ARG A 53 -17.86 -24.06 11.38
C ARG A 53 -18.97 -24.48 12.33
N PRO A 54 -18.65 -24.87 13.59
CA PRO A 54 -19.63 -25.23 14.60
C PRO A 54 -20.75 -24.21 14.74
N ALA A 55 -21.97 -24.70 14.97
CA ALA A 55 -23.09 -23.85 15.34
C ALA A 55 -22.81 -23.19 16.70
N GLY A 56 -22.95 -21.87 16.78
CA GLY A 56 -22.76 -21.09 18.02
C GLY A 56 -21.49 -20.24 18.07
N GLU A 57 -20.54 -20.43 17.14
CA GLU A 57 -19.42 -19.50 17.00
C GLU A 57 -19.86 -18.15 16.42
N ALA A 58 -19.25 -17.07 16.92
CA ALA A 58 -19.47 -15.74 16.38
C ALA A 58 -19.04 -15.68 14.91
N PHE A 59 -19.84 -15.00 14.08
CA PHE A 59 -19.46 -14.77 12.69
C PHE A 59 -18.23 -13.86 12.65
N PRO A 60 -17.19 -14.19 11.86
CA PRO A 60 -15.98 -13.40 11.86
C PRO A 60 -16.19 -12.04 11.23
N TYR A 61 -15.29 -11.11 11.55
CA TYR A 61 -15.23 -9.84 10.83
C TYR A 61 -14.91 -10.10 9.36
N ALA A 62 -15.88 -9.82 8.48
CA ALA A 62 -15.76 -10.09 7.07
C ALA A 62 -16.20 -8.88 6.22
N VAL A 63 -15.45 -8.61 5.15
CA VAL A 63 -15.69 -7.50 4.24
C VAL A 63 -15.82 -8.04 2.84
N LEU A 64 -16.90 -7.68 2.15
CA LEU A 64 -17.11 -8.00 0.75
C LEU A 64 -16.70 -6.80 -0.11
N THR A 65 -15.77 -7.01 -1.03
CA THR A 65 -15.38 -6.00 -2.01
C THR A 65 -16.47 -5.86 -3.07
N PRO A 66 -16.64 -4.66 -3.66
CA PRO A 66 -17.62 -4.45 -4.72
C PRO A 66 -17.30 -5.26 -5.99
N THR A 67 -18.35 -5.59 -6.75
CA THR A 67 -18.21 -5.81 -8.19
C THR A 67 -18.47 -4.49 -8.90
N PHE A 68 -17.43 -3.85 -9.41
CA PHE A 68 -17.63 -2.60 -10.13
C PHE A 68 -16.78 -2.55 -11.38
N ALA A 69 -17.34 -1.96 -12.43
CA ALA A 69 -16.68 -1.67 -13.70
C ALA A 69 -16.11 -0.24 -13.70
N GLY A 70 -15.56 0.20 -12.57
CA GLY A 70 -15.10 1.57 -12.41
C GLY A 70 -13.79 1.85 -13.14
N PHE A 71 -13.87 2.84 -14.02
CA PHE A 71 -12.82 3.58 -14.73
C PHE A 71 -11.81 2.86 -15.61
N MET A 72 -11.42 1.59 -15.41
CA MET A 72 -10.63 0.87 -16.44
C MET A 72 -10.80 -0.67 -16.48
N ARG A 73 -11.16 -1.35 -15.38
CA ARG A 73 -11.35 -2.82 -15.38
C ARG A 73 -12.49 -3.23 -14.44
N ARG A 74 -13.17 -4.34 -14.78
CA ARG A 74 -14.16 -4.97 -13.90
C ARG A 74 -13.41 -5.74 -12.82
N GLU A 75 -13.64 -5.38 -11.57
CA GLU A 75 -13.13 -6.12 -10.41
C GLU A 75 -14.08 -7.28 -10.08
N THR A 76 -13.49 -8.42 -9.69
CA THR A 76 -14.23 -9.58 -9.18
C THR A 76 -14.60 -9.36 -7.72
N GLU A 77 -15.79 -9.80 -7.32
CA GLU A 77 -16.20 -9.81 -5.91
C GLU A 77 -15.25 -10.71 -5.10
N ARG A 78 -14.74 -10.18 -3.99
CA ARG A 78 -13.93 -10.94 -3.05
C ARG A 78 -14.46 -10.75 -1.64
N LEU A 79 -14.54 -11.85 -0.89
CA LEU A 79 -14.81 -11.81 0.53
C LEU A 79 -13.49 -11.92 1.28
N VAL A 80 -13.22 -10.99 2.17
CA VAL A 80 -12.06 -10.98 3.05
C VAL A 80 -12.52 -11.25 4.47
N CYS A 81 -11.85 -12.14 5.17
CA CYS A 81 -12.07 -12.33 6.60
C CYS A 81 -10.78 -12.80 7.28
N CYS A 82 -10.69 -12.59 8.59
CA CYS A 82 -9.65 -13.21 9.39
C CYS A 82 -10.25 -14.29 10.28
N LEU A 83 -9.62 -15.46 10.26
CA LEU A 83 -10.01 -16.65 11.01
C LEU A 83 -8.75 -17.32 11.54
N ASP A 84 -8.71 -17.58 12.84
CA ASP A 84 -7.63 -18.38 13.46
C ASP A 84 -6.22 -17.85 13.11
N GLU A 85 -6.03 -16.52 13.21
CA GLU A 85 -4.79 -15.80 12.86
C GLU A 85 -4.38 -15.90 11.38
N ARG A 86 -5.33 -16.24 10.51
CA ARG A 86 -5.15 -16.29 9.07
C ARG A 86 -6.08 -15.33 8.35
N LEU A 87 -5.53 -14.63 7.37
CA LEU A 87 -6.31 -13.82 6.43
C LEU A 87 -6.77 -14.74 5.29
N TYR A 88 -8.08 -14.78 5.04
CA TYR A 88 -8.69 -15.48 3.91
C TYR A 88 -9.27 -14.48 2.93
N ILE A 89 -8.95 -14.66 1.65
CA ILE A 89 -9.50 -13.89 0.53
C ILE A 89 -10.17 -14.88 -0.41
N LEU A 90 -11.50 -14.87 -0.44
CA LEU A 90 -12.31 -15.77 -1.25
C LEU A 90 -12.78 -15.07 -2.52
N GLU A 91 -12.58 -15.69 -3.68
CA GLU A 91 -13.00 -15.18 -4.98
C GLU A 91 -13.92 -16.19 -5.66
N LYS A 92 -15.09 -15.74 -6.10
CA LYS A 92 -15.97 -16.56 -6.94
C LYS A 92 -15.53 -16.48 -8.38
N THR A 93 -15.05 -17.59 -8.94
CA THR A 93 -14.84 -17.73 -10.39
C THR A 93 -16.06 -18.37 -11.07
N ALA A 94 -16.05 -18.49 -12.40
CA ALA A 94 -17.17 -19.08 -13.14
C ALA A 94 -17.48 -20.53 -12.71
N ASN A 95 -16.46 -21.28 -12.28
CA ASN A 95 -16.58 -22.72 -12.05
C ASN A 95 -16.42 -23.12 -10.58
N GLU A 96 -15.76 -22.31 -9.76
CA GLU A 96 -15.42 -22.67 -8.38
C GLU A 96 -15.19 -21.46 -7.48
N LEU A 97 -15.31 -21.69 -6.17
CA LEU A 97 -14.82 -20.79 -5.14
C LEU A 97 -13.33 -21.02 -4.98
N LYS A 98 -12.52 -20.00 -5.29
CA LYS A 98 -11.09 -20.01 -4.98
C LYS A 98 -10.84 -19.26 -3.68
N HIS A 99 -9.84 -19.69 -2.94
CA HIS A 99 -9.34 -18.92 -1.81
C HIS A 99 -7.84 -18.74 -1.91
N THR A 100 -7.37 -17.62 -1.39
CA THR A 100 -5.97 -17.40 -1.04
C THR A 100 -5.94 -17.13 0.45
N SER A 101 -5.06 -17.82 1.18
CA SER A 101 -4.89 -17.59 2.61
C SER A 101 -3.45 -17.31 2.97
N PHE A 102 -3.27 -16.48 4.00
CA PHE A 102 -1.98 -16.14 4.59
C PHE A 102 -2.11 -16.35 6.10
N ALA A 103 -1.11 -16.94 6.76
CA ALA A 103 -0.97 -16.63 8.18
C ALA A 103 -0.63 -15.14 8.30
N LEU A 104 -1.15 -14.45 9.31
CA LEU A 104 -0.87 -13.03 9.48
C LEU A 104 0.64 -12.76 9.66
N THR A 105 1.37 -13.72 10.23
CA THR A 105 2.83 -13.71 10.35
C THR A 105 3.56 -13.98 9.05
N ASP A 106 2.90 -14.51 8.02
CA ASP A 106 3.53 -14.80 6.71
C ASP A 106 3.35 -13.64 5.73
N LEU A 107 2.55 -12.63 6.09
CA LEU A 107 2.54 -11.33 5.43
C LEU A 107 3.81 -10.56 5.78
N HIS A 108 4.45 -9.95 4.79
CA HIS A 108 5.64 -9.11 4.99
C HIS A 108 5.42 -7.66 4.60
N CYS A 109 4.37 -7.36 3.84
CA CYS A 109 3.99 -6.00 3.53
C CYS A 109 2.47 -5.90 3.33
N VAL A 110 1.87 -4.90 3.95
CA VAL A 110 0.52 -4.46 3.60
C VAL A 110 0.62 -3.04 3.07
N GLU A 111 0.17 -2.84 1.84
CA GLU A 111 0.08 -1.51 1.23
C GLU A 111 -1.38 -1.05 1.23
N ILE A 112 -1.62 0.18 1.65
CA ILE A 112 -2.91 0.85 1.48
C ILE A 112 -2.69 2.06 0.59
N GLY A 113 -3.58 2.29 -0.37
CA GLY A 113 -3.56 3.51 -1.15
C GLY A 113 -4.94 4.10 -1.31
N ALA A 114 -5.00 5.43 -1.39
CA ALA A 114 -6.23 6.16 -1.60
C ALA A 114 -5.95 7.42 -2.44
N VAL A 115 -6.54 7.49 -3.62
CA VAL A 115 -6.53 8.65 -4.51
C VAL A 115 -7.97 9.03 -4.85
N LEU A 116 -8.42 10.17 -4.32
CA LEU A 116 -9.81 10.60 -4.40
C LEU A 116 -10.76 9.51 -3.86
N LEU A 117 -11.64 8.97 -4.71
CA LEU A 117 -12.56 7.90 -4.35
C LEU A 117 -12.01 6.50 -4.65
N ASN A 118 -10.87 6.38 -5.34
CA ASN A 118 -10.25 5.09 -5.62
C ASN A 118 -9.34 4.71 -4.46
N ALA A 119 -9.62 3.60 -3.80
CA ALA A 119 -8.79 3.06 -2.72
C ALA A 119 -8.49 1.58 -2.95
N TRP A 120 -7.39 1.14 -2.37
CA TRP A 120 -7.00 -0.26 -2.40
C TRP A 120 -6.27 -0.66 -1.12
N ILE A 121 -6.31 -1.96 -0.85
CA ILE A 121 -5.42 -2.64 0.08
C ILE A 121 -4.75 -3.78 -0.67
N LYS A 122 -3.43 -3.91 -0.53
CA LYS A 122 -2.63 -4.96 -1.14
C LYS A 122 -1.93 -5.73 -0.02
N PHE A 123 -2.13 -7.04 -0.01
CA PHE A 123 -1.47 -7.97 0.89
C PHE A 123 -0.35 -8.67 0.14
N GLN A 124 0.86 -8.65 0.69
CA GLN A 124 2.03 -9.32 0.13
C GLN A 124 2.63 -10.24 1.20
N GLY A 125 2.85 -11.49 0.82
CA GLY A 125 3.36 -12.49 1.74
C GLY A 125 3.50 -13.86 1.12
N ILE A 126 3.81 -14.83 1.96
CA ILE A 126 3.88 -16.24 1.60
C ILE A 126 2.50 -16.86 1.85
N ALA A 127 1.84 -17.34 0.79
CA ALA A 127 0.54 -17.98 0.88
C ALA A 127 0.68 -19.50 1.11
N GLU A 128 -0.43 -20.23 1.00
CA GLU A 128 -0.43 -21.69 0.94
C GLU A 128 0.61 -22.23 -0.07
N GLU A 129 1.19 -23.38 0.24
CA GLU A 129 2.26 -24.02 -0.55
C GLU A 129 3.58 -23.22 -0.65
N ASP A 130 3.81 -22.28 0.26
CA ASP A 130 5.08 -21.52 0.35
C ASP A 130 5.35 -20.63 -0.88
N VAL A 131 4.26 -20.15 -1.52
CA VAL A 131 4.30 -19.33 -2.72
C VAL A 131 4.18 -17.84 -2.39
N LEU A 132 5.16 -17.05 -2.84
CA LEU A 132 5.10 -15.59 -2.79
C LEU A 132 3.88 -15.09 -3.58
N THR A 133 2.93 -14.46 -2.88
CA THR A 133 1.65 -14.06 -3.45
C THR A 133 1.32 -12.62 -3.09
N THR A 134 0.76 -11.90 -4.07
CA THR A 134 0.25 -10.55 -3.89
C THR A 134 -1.23 -10.52 -4.25
N VAL A 135 -2.07 -10.00 -3.35
CA VAL A 135 -3.50 -9.81 -3.59
C VAL A 135 -3.88 -8.36 -3.36
N THR A 136 -4.34 -7.67 -4.41
CA THR A 136 -4.87 -6.30 -4.33
C THR A 136 -6.39 -6.32 -4.37
N LEU A 137 -7.00 -5.62 -3.42
CA LEU A 137 -8.44 -5.41 -3.34
C LEU A 137 -8.74 -3.94 -3.58
N ARG A 138 -9.59 -3.64 -4.56
CA ARG A 138 -10.00 -2.27 -4.87
C ARG A 138 -11.41 -1.99 -4.39
N PHE A 139 -11.62 -0.78 -3.89
CA PHE A 139 -12.88 -0.33 -3.33
C PHE A 139 -12.93 1.20 -3.32
N ASN A 140 -14.06 1.74 -2.89
CA ASN A 140 -14.23 3.18 -2.73
C ASN A 140 -13.66 3.67 -1.39
N ALA A 141 -12.88 4.74 -1.41
CA ALA A 141 -12.28 5.35 -0.22
C ALA A 141 -13.29 5.67 0.90
N VAL A 142 -14.57 5.89 0.59
CA VAL A 142 -15.66 6.06 1.59
C VAL A 142 -15.79 4.87 2.55
N THR A 143 -15.29 3.70 2.15
CA THR A 143 -15.39 2.43 2.89
C THR A 143 -14.04 1.88 3.35
N ASP A 144 -12.97 2.68 3.30
CA ASP A 144 -11.61 2.32 3.73
C ASP A 144 -11.55 1.79 5.17
N ARG A 145 -12.32 2.39 6.08
CA ARG A 145 -12.41 2.02 7.50
C ARG A 145 -12.77 0.55 7.72
N PHE A 146 -13.41 -0.10 6.73
CA PHE A 146 -13.72 -1.52 6.84
C PHE A 146 -12.48 -2.41 6.77
N PHE A 147 -11.37 -1.92 6.20
CA PHE A 147 -10.12 -2.68 6.08
C PHE A 147 -9.11 -2.41 7.21
N VAL A 148 -9.32 -1.36 8.01
CA VAL A 148 -8.46 -1.03 9.16
C VAL A 148 -8.29 -2.21 10.14
N PRO A 149 -9.32 -3.02 10.46
CA PRO A 149 -9.14 -4.17 11.33
C PRO A 149 -8.17 -5.22 10.77
N PHE A 150 -8.12 -5.45 9.46
CA PHE A 150 -7.18 -6.39 8.85
C PHE A 150 -5.74 -5.87 8.94
N LEU A 151 -5.53 -4.57 8.68
CA LEU A 151 -4.23 -3.94 8.88
C LEU A 151 -3.78 -4.04 10.35
N THR A 152 -4.69 -3.78 11.27
CA THR A 152 -4.41 -3.83 12.73
C THR A 152 -3.98 -5.23 13.15
N GLN A 153 -4.75 -6.26 12.75
CA GLN A 153 -4.41 -7.65 13.05
C GLN A 153 -3.08 -8.09 12.43
N PHE A 154 -2.78 -7.66 11.21
CA PHE A 154 -1.48 -7.89 10.59
C PHE A 154 -0.33 -7.28 11.40
N ARG A 155 -0.46 -6.01 11.80
CA ARG A 155 0.56 -5.31 12.60
C ARG A 155 0.71 -5.93 13.98
N GLU A 156 -0.39 -6.35 14.60
CA GLU A 156 -0.37 -7.03 15.91
C GLU A 156 0.27 -8.41 15.84
N ALA A 157 -0.02 -9.20 14.80
CA ALA A 157 0.56 -10.53 14.64
C ALA A 157 2.09 -10.49 14.48
N ASN A 158 2.63 -9.43 13.86
CA ASN A 158 4.07 -9.33 13.59
C ASN A 158 4.86 -8.59 14.68
N ALA A 159 4.22 -7.73 15.46
CA ALA A 159 4.91 -6.91 16.47
C ALA A 159 4.34 -7.03 17.89
N GLY A 160 3.33 -7.88 18.10
CA GLY A 160 2.64 -8.08 19.39
C GLY A 160 1.39 -7.20 19.60
N PRO A 161 0.77 -7.26 20.78
CA PRO A 161 -0.41 -6.44 21.09
C PRO A 161 -0.10 -4.94 21.08
N ILE A 162 -1.06 -4.12 20.64
CA ILE A 162 -0.95 -2.66 20.72
C ILE A 162 -1.16 -2.19 22.16
N ALA A 163 -0.19 -1.45 22.71
CA ALA A 163 -0.31 -0.87 24.04
C ALA A 163 -1.31 0.30 24.07
N ALA A 164 -1.91 0.54 25.23
CA ALA A 164 -2.74 1.73 25.43
C ALA A 164 -1.88 3.01 25.37
N GLN A 165 -2.45 4.06 24.77
CA GLN A 165 -1.83 5.35 24.41
C GLN A 165 -0.76 5.89 25.37
N HIS A 166 0.41 6.28 24.84
CA HIS A 166 1.33 7.21 25.48
C HIS A 166 1.37 8.56 24.73
N PRO A 167 1.14 9.70 25.40
CA PRO A 167 1.14 11.02 24.74
C PRO A 167 2.52 11.51 24.25
N ALA A 168 3.61 10.77 24.48
CA ALA A 168 4.96 11.17 24.08
C ALA A 168 5.30 10.87 22.59
N GLU A 169 4.47 10.08 21.91
CA GLU A 169 4.74 9.43 20.63
C GLU A 169 4.87 10.39 19.43
N LEU A 170 4.13 11.50 19.44
CA LEU A 170 4.03 12.40 18.29
C LEU A 170 5.09 13.51 18.28
N SER A 171 5.80 13.72 19.40
CA SER A 171 6.76 14.80 19.55
C SER A 171 7.88 14.78 18.49
N GLN A 172 8.35 13.59 18.09
CA GLN A 172 9.34 13.45 17.02
C GLN A 172 8.78 13.78 15.64
N LEU A 173 7.52 13.41 15.36
CA LEU A 173 6.85 13.78 14.10
C LEU A 173 6.60 15.28 14.01
N ASP A 174 6.26 15.92 15.13
CA ASP A 174 5.98 17.35 15.18
C ASP A 174 7.27 18.17 15.10
N ALA A 175 8.37 17.66 15.66
CA ALA A 175 9.70 18.25 15.54
C ALA A 175 10.33 18.02 14.16
N ALA A 176 9.89 17.00 13.41
CA ALA A 176 10.40 16.73 12.07
C ALA A 176 9.96 17.83 11.09
N ASP A 177 10.91 18.32 10.30
CA ASP A 177 10.65 19.21 9.17
C ASP A 177 10.06 18.39 8.01
N LEU A 178 8.78 18.03 8.15
CA LEU A 178 8.06 17.24 7.17
C LEU A 178 7.75 18.10 5.94
N LEU A 179 7.84 17.48 4.77
CA LEU A 179 7.75 18.09 3.43
C LEU A 179 6.56 19.05 3.25
N SER A 180 5.44 18.72 3.90
CA SER A 180 4.22 19.52 3.87
C SER A 180 3.26 19.10 4.98
N PHE A 181 2.22 19.93 5.21
CA PHE A 181 1.11 19.59 6.10
C PHE A 181 0.40 18.27 5.69
N LYS A 182 0.38 17.95 4.40
CA LYS A 182 -0.16 16.69 3.87
C LYS A 182 0.61 15.49 4.43
N PHE A 183 1.95 15.48 4.31
CA PHE A 183 2.78 14.39 4.84
C PHE A 183 2.73 14.31 6.36
N ARG A 184 2.58 15.45 7.04
CA ARG A 184 2.31 15.46 8.49
C ARG A 184 1.03 14.72 8.83
N ASN A 185 -0.09 15.04 8.18
CA ASN A 185 -1.35 14.32 8.43
C ASN A 185 -1.24 12.83 8.07
N TYR A 186 -0.56 12.49 6.98
CA TYR A 186 -0.36 11.11 6.58
C TYR A 186 0.47 10.33 7.61
N ALA A 187 1.52 10.94 8.17
CA ALA A 187 2.30 10.35 9.24
C ALA A 187 1.43 10.11 10.49
N HIS A 188 0.74 11.14 10.96
CA HIS A 188 -0.14 11.07 12.14
C HIS A 188 -1.22 9.98 12.01
N HIS A 189 -1.81 9.79 10.84
CA HIS A 189 -2.83 8.76 10.61
C HIS A 189 -2.28 7.34 10.37
N SER A 190 -0.97 7.20 10.15
CA SER A 190 -0.33 5.90 9.89
C SER A 190 0.14 5.17 11.15
N LEU A 191 0.37 5.90 12.24
CA LEU A 191 0.85 5.33 13.50
C LEU A 191 -0.26 4.59 14.24
N LEU A 192 0.11 3.48 14.88
CA LEU A 192 -0.73 2.86 15.90
C LEU A 192 -0.63 3.67 17.20
N PRO A 193 -1.69 3.67 18.02
CA PRO A 193 -1.57 4.14 19.39
C PRO A 193 -0.48 3.36 20.13
N GLY A 194 0.30 3.98 20.99
CA GLY A 194 1.34 3.26 21.76
C GLY A 194 2.71 3.21 21.06
N THR A 195 2.81 3.64 19.80
CA THR A 195 4.00 3.41 18.96
C THR A 195 5.03 4.52 19.08
N GLN A 196 6.26 4.15 19.38
CA GLN A 196 7.40 5.05 19.48
C GLN A 196 8.03 5.29 18.09
N VAL A 197 7.95 6.53 17.61
CA VAL A 197 8.79 6.92 16.47
C VAL A 197 10.25 6.94 16.90
N VAL A 198 11.09 6.24 16.13
CA VAL A 198 12.55 6.15 16.33
C VAL A 198 13.24 7.17 15.43
N ALA A 199 12.86 7.18 14.16
CA ALA A 199 13.47 8.04 13.15
C ALA A 199 12.49 8.37 12.03
N VAL A 200 12.74 9.49 11.38
CA VAL A 200 11.96 9.96 10.23
C VAL A 200 12.90 10.44 9.15
N LEU A 201 12.66 10.03 7.91
CA LEU A 201 13.40 10.50 6.75
C LEU A 201 12.42 10.89 5.64
N ALA A 202 12.38 12.18 5.34
CA ALA A 202 11.54 12.72 4.29
C ALA A 202 12.35 13.01 3.03
N GLN A 203 11.83 12.70 1.84
CA GLN A 203 12.44 13.00 0.56
C GLN A 203 11.45 13.79 -0.31
N PRO A 204 11.74 15.06 -0.64
CA PRO A 204 10.95 15.82 -1.61
C PRO A 204 10.90 15.14 -2.97
N GLU A 205 9.97 15.59 -3.83
CA GLU A 205 9.94 15.16 -5.23
C GLU A 205 11.31 15.35 -5.89
N ILE A 206 11.79 14.30 -6.56
CA ILE A 206 13.01 14.36 -7.37
C ILE A 206 12.58 14.59 -8.81
N GLY A 207 13.06 15.68 -9.40
CA GLY A 207 12.75 16.02 -10.78
C GLY A 207 13.94 16.64 -11.50
N ARG A 208 14.02 16.37 -12.79
CA ARG A 208 15.03 16.92 -13.69
C ARG A 208 14.39 17.99 -14.57
N THR A 209 15.04 19.15 -14.69
CA THR A 209 14.61 20.17 -15.65
C THR A 209 15.08 19.74 -17.04
N LEU A 210 14.14 19.46 -17.94
CA LEU A 210 14.43 19.05 -19.32
C LEU A 210 14.78 20.25 -20.20
N LEU A 211 13.93 21.29 -20.19
CA LEU A 211 14.13 22.51 -20.95
C LEU A 211 13.69 23.73 -20.14
N ARG A 212 14.41 24.84 -20.34
CA ARG A 212 14.05 26.16 -19.80
C ARG A 212 13.89 27.14 -20.95
N PHE A 213 12.67 27.62 -21.16
CA PHE A 213 12.35 28.64 -22.16
C PHE A 213 11.92 29.91 -21.44
N GLY A 214 12.87 30.84 -21.27
CA GLY A 214 12.63 32.09 -20.52
C GLY A 214 12.19 31.83 -19.08
N ARG A 215 10.95 32.20 -18.74
CA ARG A 215 10.35 31.99 -17.41
C ARG A 215 9.74 30.59 -17.23
N TRP A 216 9.62 29.81 -18.30
CA TRP A 216 8.96 28.50 -18.26
C TRP A 216 10.01 27.40 -18.12
N SER A 217 9.78 26.46 -17.20
CA SER A 217 10.62 25.29 -17.01
C SER A 217 9.79 24.02 -17.18
N PHE A 218 10.20 23.16 -18.11
CA PHE A 218 9.63 21.82 -18.25
C PHE A 218 10.41 20.87 -17.35
N ARG A 219 9.73 20.27 -16.38
CA ARG A 219 10.31 19.32 -15.42
C ARG A 219 9.78 17.92 -15.69
N HIS A 220 10.66 16.94 -15.59
CA HIS A 220 10.35 15.52 -15.59
C HIS A 220 10.57 14.96 -14.19
N THR A 221 9.58 14.31 -13.61
CA THR A 221 9.67 13.75 -12.26
C THR A 221 10.26 12.35 -12.34
N LEU A 222 11.33 12.15 -11.56
CA LEU A 222 12.02 10.87 -11.43
C LEU A 222 11.44 10.06 -10.26
N ALA A 223 11.09 10.72 -9.16
CA ALA A 223 10.47 10.10 -8.01
C ALA A 223 9.51 11.08 -7.33
N THR A 224 8.37 10.58 -6.87
CA THR A 224 7.45 11.39 -6.07
C THR A 224 8.01 11.63 -4.67
N ALA A 225 7.46 12.64 -3.99
CA ALA A 225 7.74 12.85 -2.58
C ALA A 225 7.35 11.62 -1.76
N HIS A 226 8.19 11.26 -0.78
CA HIS A 226 7.90 10.19 0.15
C HIS A 226 8.54 10.42 1.52
N LEU A 227 8.06 9.67 2.49
CA LEU A 227 8.41 9.76 3.90
C LEU A 227 8.59 8.34 4.43
N LEU A 228 9.72 8.09 5.07
CA LEU A 228 9.98 6.86 5.82
C LEU A 228 9.87 7.18 7.31
N ILE A 229 9.12 6.37 8.04
CA ILE A 229 8.95 6.45 9.48
C ILE A 229 9.39 5.11 10.06
N LEU A 230 10.51 5.11 10.78
CA LEU A 230 10.96 3.97 11.56
C LEU A 230 10.31 4.06 12.94
N THR A 231 9.64 2.99 13.33
CA THR A 231 9.13 2.78 14.69
C THR A 231 9.91 1.64 15.34
N GLU A 232 9.60 1.33 16.59
CA GLU A 232 10.12 0.15 17.28
C GLU A 232 9.60 -1.19 16.73
N ARG A 233 8.64 -1.16 15.79
CA ARG A 233 7.86 -2.33 15.35
C ARG A 233 7.92 -2.58 13.85
N GLU A 234 7.89 -1.50 13.09
CA GLU A 234 7.80 -1.54 11.63
C GLU A 234 8.44 -0.30 11.00
N LEU A 235 8.70 -0.42 9.71
CA LEU A 235 9.01 0.68 8.83
C LEU A 235 7.76 1.03 8.03
N ILE A 236 7.32 2.28 8.12
CA ILE A 236 6.19 2.81 7.36
C ILE A 236 6.75 3.68 6.23
N ILE A 237 6.35 3.39 4.99
CA ILE A 237 6.72 4.17 3.82
C ILE A 237 5.47 4.85 3.28
N ILE A 238 5.48 6.18 3.24
CA ILE A 238 4.36 6.99 2.75
C ILE A 238 4.82 7.70 1.49
N ARG A 239 4.10 7.53 0.38
CA ARG A 239 4.43 8.17 -0.90
C ARG A 239 3.21 8.78 -1.57
N ASP A 240 3.43 9.79 -2.39
CA ASP A 240 2.40 10.23 -3.34
C ASP A 240 2.26 9.18 -4.45
N ASP A 241 1.02 8.96 -4.90
CA ASP A 241 0.75 8.11 -6.06
C ASP A 241 1.31 8.77 -7.34
N PRO A 242 2.21 8.10 -8.08
CA PRO A 242 2.82 8.66 -9.30
C PRO A 242 1.82 8.93 -10.43
N ASP A 243 0.68 8.23 -10.45
CA ASP A 243 -0.37 8.37 -11.46
C ASP A 243 -1.41 9.44 -11.09
N SER A 244 -1.34 9.98 -9.86
CA SER A 244 -2.28 11.02 -9.42
C SER A 244 -2.03 12.38 -10.10
N PRO A 245 -3.08 13.13 -10.48
CA PRO A 245 -2.93 14.43 -11.11
C PRO A 245 -2.30 15.45 -10.16
N ARG A 246 -1.48 16.36 -10.72
CA ARG A 246 -0.94 17.52 -10.01
C ARG A 246 -1.99 18.62 -9.88
N TYR A 247 -2.01 19.30 -8.73
CA TYR A 247 -2.80 20.52 -8.54
C TYR A 247 -1.93 21.78 -8.49
N GLN A 248 -2.54 22.96 -8.37
CA GLN A 248 -1.94 24.30 -8.51
C GLN A 248 -0.64 24.54 -7.72
N ASP A 249 -0.39 23.79 -6.65
CA ASP A 249 0.81 23.88 -5.80
C ASP A 249 1.80 22.71 -5.98
N ASP A 250 1.78 22.01 -7.13
CA ASP A 250 2.59 20.82 -7.43
C ASP A 250 2.32 19.61 -6.48
N THR A 251 1.33 19.72 -5.59
CA THR A 251 0.91 18.61 -4.72
C THR A 251 0.02 17.63 -5.47
N ARG A 252 0.34 16.34 -5.34
CA ARG A 252 -0.46 15.23 -5.84
C ARG A 252 -1.62 14.90 -4.89
N TYR A 253 -2.73 14.40 -5.40
CA TYR A 253 -3.84 13.93 -4.54
C TYR A 253 -3.64 12.49 -4.12
N GLY A 254 -3.94 12.20 -2.85
CA GLY A 254 -3.87 10.85 -2.32
C GLY A 254 -2.49 10.45 -1.82
N GLY A 255 -2.44 9.27 -1.20
CA GLY A 255 -1.25 8.70 -0.59
C GLY A 255 -1.25 7.19 -0.71
N VAL A 256 -0.07 6.61 -0.61
CA VAL A 256 0.17 5.18 -0.52
C VAL A 256 1.04 4.94 0.70
N TRP A 257 0.65 3.99 1.54
CA TRP A 257 1.32 3.60 2.76
C TRP A 257 1.70 2.13 2.67
N ASP A 258 2.99 1.82 2.73
CA ASP A 258 3.47 0.46 2.97
C ASP A 258 3.77 0.30 4.46
N TYR A 259 3.26 -0.77 5.06
CA TYR A 259 3.53 -1.18 6.43
C TYR A 259 4.38 -2.45 6.39
N ILE A 260 5.65 -2.34 6.79
CA ILE A 260 6.65 -3.42 6.70
C ILE A 260 7.18 -3.73 8.11
N PRO A 261 6.79 -4.86 8.73
CA PRO A 261 7.33 -5.26 10.02
C PRO A 261 8.85 -5.41 9.99
N LEU A 262 9.54 -5.01 11.05
CA LEU A 262 11.01 -5.00 11.06
C LEU A 262 11.61 -6.41 10.96
N ASN A 263 10.95 -7.41 11.55
CA ASN A 263 11.31 -8.83 11.43
C ASN A 263 11.06 -9.43 10.04
N LYS A 264 10.63 -8.63 9.07
CA LYS A 264 10.46 -9.03 7.67
C LYS A 264 11.46 -8.39 6.73
N ILE A 265 12.33 -7.53 7.22
CA ILE A 265 13.40 -6.94 6.43
C ILE A 265 14.61 -7.87 6.50
N GLU A 266 14.87 -8.64 5.44
CA GLU A 266 16.00 -9.59 5.40
C GLU A 266 17.30 -8.89 5.01
N ARG A 267 17.21 -7.95 4.06
CA ARG A 267 18.36 -7.20 3.57
C ARG A 267 18.00 -5.78 3.23
N ILE A 268 18.90 -4.86 3.56
CA ILE A 268 18.85 -3.48 3.14
C ILE A 268 19.99 -3.27 2.15
N SER A 269 19.63 -2.82 0.96
CA SER A 269 20.58 -2.47 -0.09
C SER A 269 20.45 -1.01 -0.44
N TRP A 270 21.56 -0.40 -0.85
CA TRP A 270 21.51 0.91 -1.46
C TRP A 270 22.59 1.02 -2.53
N GLN A 271 22.23 1.67 -3.63
CA GLN A 271 23.08 1.85 -4.80
C GLN A 271 22.99 3.29 -5.30
N GLY A 272 24.11 3.86 -5.74
CA GLY A 272 24.06 5.05 -6.59
C GLY A 272 23.36 4.65 -7.88
N GLY A 273 22.22 5.28 -8.19
CA GLY A 273 21.52 5.05 -9.45
C GLY A 273 22.28 5.78 -10.55
N ASP A 274 21.99 7.06 -10.71
CA ASP A 274 22.72 7.99 -11.57
C ASP A 274 23.42 9.09 -10.74
N ALA A 275 23.92 10.14 -11.39
CA ALA A 275 24.59 11.25 -10.67
C ALA A 275 23.67 11.96 -9.66
N GLU A 276 22.35 11.86 -9.82
CA GLU A 276 21.35 12.64 -9.07
C GLU A 276 20.56 11.81 -8.06
N THR A 277 20.53 10.48 -8.23
CA THR A 277 19.68 9.58 -7.45
C THR A 277 20.42 8.44 -6.74
N LEU A 278 19.83 8.03 -5.63
CA LEU A 278 20.24 6.93 -4.78
C LEU A 278 19.06 5.99 -4.58
N THR A 279 19.16 4.74 -5.04
CA THR A 279 18.11 3.74 -4.79
C THR A 279 18.39 3.03 -3.49
N VAL A 280 17.40 3.01 -2.60
CA VAL A 280 17.36 2.17 -1.40
C VAL A 280 16.37 1.04 -1.68
N GLY A 281 16.81 -0.20 -1.50
CA GLY A 281 16.00 -1.40 -1.66
C GLY A 281 15.91 -2.16 -0.35
N LEU A 282 14.69 -2.48 0.07
CA LEU A 282 14.39 -3.38 1.18
C LEU A 282 14.00 -4.71 0.58
N GLU A 283 14.76 -5.74 0.90
CA GLU A 283 14.41 -7.10 0.51
C GLU A 283 13.66 -7.78 1.64
N LEU A 284 12.56 -8.38 1.23
CA LEU A 284 11.60 -9.08 2.05
C LEU A 284 11.67 -10.59 1.69
N PRO A 285 10.99 -11.46 2.45
CA PRO A 285 11.03 -12.89 2.23
C PRO A 285 10.77 -13.28 0.78
N ARG A 286 11.51 -14.31 0.33
CA ARG A 286 11.46 -14.85 -1.04
C ARG A 286 11.87 -13.86 -2.13
N GLY A 287 12.67 -12.86 -1.78
CA GLY A 287 13.21 -11.89 -2.73
C GLY A 287 12.18 -10.87 -3.23
N ASP A 288 11.03 -10.74 -2.55
CA ASP A 288 10.17 -9.57 -2.74
C ASP A 288 10.94 -8.31 -2.32
N ARG A 289 10.59 -7.16 -2.91
CA ARG A 289 11.41 -5.96 -2.77
C ARG A 289 10.57 -4.70 -2.80
N VAL A 290 10.88 -3.79 -1.88
CA VAL A 290 10.34 -2.44 -1.85
C VAL A 290 11.48 -1.45 -2.09
N GLU A 291 11.29 -0.53 -3.02
CA GLU A 291 12.32 0.44 -3.39
C GLU A 291 11.88 1.88 -3.11
N SER A 292 12.86 2.73 -2.80
CA SER A 292 12.68 4.17 -2.64
C SER A 292 13.88 4.92 -3.24
N LEU A 293 13.62 6.03 -3.91
CA LEU A 293 14.63 6.83 -4.62
C LEU A 293 14.92 8.12 -3.86
N PHE A 294 16.14 8.29 -3.38
CA PHE A 294 16.60 9.48 -2.69
C PHE A 294 17.48 10.34 -3.59
N ALA A 295 17.58 11.63 -3.30
CA ALA A 295 18.54 12.49 -3.98
C ALA A 295 19.96 12.20 -3.45
N THR A 296 20.97 12.16 -4.33
CA THR A 296 22.35 11.82 -3.95
C THR A 296 22.94 12.76 -2.90
N ASN A 297 22.50 14.03 -2.87
CA ASN A 297 22.92 15.01 -1.86
C ASN A 297 22.39 14.69 -0.44
N ARG A 298 21.46 13.75 -0.30
CA ARG A 298 20.92 13.28 0.99
C ARG A 298 21.54 11.97 1.48
N ARG A 299 22.57 11.46 0.79
CA ARG A 299 23.24 10.19 1.14
C ARG A 299 23.56 10.07 2.63
N GLY A 300 24.13 11.10 3.26
CA GLY A 300 24.48 11.05 4.69
C GLY A 300 23.27 10.98 5.64
N GLU A 301 22.11 11.49 5.24
CA GLU A 301 20.85 11.32 6.00
C GLU A 301 20.29 9.91 5.79
N VAL A 302 20.30 9.42 4.55
CA VAL A 302 19.88 8.07 4.19
C VAL A 302 20.72 7.04 4.94
N GLU A 303 22.05 7.13 4.91
CA GLU A 303 22.94 6.21 5.62
C GLU A 303 22.68 6.20 7.13
N ARG A 304 22.48 7.37 7.76
CA ARG A 304 22.14 7.45 9.19
C ARG A 304 20.78 6.84 9.50
N PHE A 305 19.80 7.01 8.62
CA PHE A 305 18.49 6.40 8.77
C PHE A 305 18.58 4.88 8.65
N LEU A 306 19.24 4.36 7.60
CA LEU A 306 19.41 2.92 7.39
C LEU A 306 20.17 2.24 8.53
N ASN A 307 21.18 2.90 9.10
CA ASN A 307 21.88 2.42 10.30
C ASN A 307 20.92 2.21 11.49
N GLN A 308 19.95 3.09 11.68
CA GLN A 308 18.91 2.92 12.71
C GLN A 308 17.95 1.78 12.35
N VAL A 309 17.58 1.62 11.07
CA VAL A 309 16.74 0.48 10.66
C VAL A 309 17.42 -0.85 11.00
N ILE A 310 18.72 -0.99 10.76
CA ILE A 310 19.48 -2.23 11.08
C ILE A 310 19.56 -2.47 12.58
N GLU A 311 19.73 -1.41 13.37
CA GLU A 311 19.75 -1.52 14.84
C GLU A 311 18.43 -2.09 15.38
N TRP A 312 17.31 -1.73 14.76
CA TRP A 312 15.97 -2.14 15.17
C TRP A 312 15.46 -3.40 14.44
N ALA A 313 16.06 -3.77 13.31
CA ALA A 313 15.80 -4.99 12.56
C ALA A 313 17.06 -5.87 12.58
N PRO A 314 17.36 -6.56 13.69
CA PRO A 314 18.64 -7.26 13.86
C PRO A 314 18.84 -8.43 12.89
N GLU A 315 17.76 -8.94 12.29
CA GLU A 315 17.83 -9.96 11.23
C GLU A 315 18.21 -9.34 9.87
N ALA A 316 18.04 -8.03 9.69
CA ALA A 316 18.38 -7.33 8.47
C ALA A 316 19.89 -7.16 8.33
N THR A 317 20.42 -7.56 7.17
CA THR A 317 21.82 -7.29 6.83
C THR A 317 21.94 -6.06 5.92
N LEU A 318 22.87 -5.16 6.20
CA LEU A 318 23.21 -4.06 5.30
C LEU A 318 24.22 -4.50 4.24
N GLN A 319 23.86 -4.33 2.98
CA GLN A 319 24.77 -4.51 1.87
C GLN A 319 24.91 -3.20 1.08
N ARG A 320 26.14 -2.68 1.04
CA ARG A 320 26.50 -1.73 0.00
C ARG A 320 26.61 -2.51 -1.30
N ALA A 321 25.80 -2.15 -2.29
CA ALA A 321 26.03 -2.68 -3.63
C ALA A 321 27.41 -2.16 -4.09
N GLY A 322 28.39 -3.08 -4.20
CA GLY A 322 29.56 -2.82 -5.02
C GLY A 322 29.08 -2.53 -6.44
N SER A 323 29.78 -1.67 -7.17
CA SER A 323 29.41 -1.31 -8.54
C SER A 323 29.11 -2.58 -9.34
N PHE A 324 27.89 -2.72 -9.85
CA PHE A 324 27.43 -3.83 -10.68
C PHE A 324 28.10 -3.85 -12.09
N ALA A 325 29.34 -3.38 -12.19
CA ALA A 325 30.16 -3.44 -13.40
C ALA A 325 30.87 -4.80 -13.58
N ASP A 326 30.86 -5.67 -12.56
CA ASP A 326 31.47 -7.01 -12.63
C ASP A 326 30.41 -8.10 -12.43
N GLN A 327 29.49 -8.25 -13.39
CA GLN A 327 28.99 -9.59 -13.70
C GLN A 327 29.67 -10.02 -15.00
N PRO A 328 30.43 -11.14 -15.01
CA PRO A 328 31.01 -11.63 -16.24
C PRO A 328 29.87 -12.02 -17.17
N SER A 329 29.87 -11.47 -18.38
CA SER A 329 29.15 -12.03 -19.51
C SER A 329 29.54 -13.50 -19.61
N GLY A 330 28.62 -14.39 -19.23
CA GLY A 330 28.76 -15.81 -19.52
C GLY A 330 28.74 -15.99 -21.03
N ASP A 331 29.86 -16.47 -21.56
CA ASP A 331 29.97 -17.05 -22.90
C ASP A 331 29.11 -18.31 -23.06
#